data_AF-A0A7W8E8E3-F1
#
_entry.id   AF-A0A7W8E8E3-F1
#
_cell.length_a   1.000
_cell.length_b   1.000
_cell.length_c   1.000
_cell.angle_alpha   90.00
_cell.angle_beta   90.00
_cell.angle_gamma   90.00
#
_symmetry.space_group_name_H-M   'P 1'
#
loop_
_entity.id
_entity.type
_entity.pdbx_description
1 polymer ?
#
loop_
_entity_poly.entity_id
_entity_poly.type
_entity_poly.pdbx_seq_one_letter_code
_entity_poly.pdbx_strand_id
1 'polypeptide(L)'
;MKSYLRQAILGITGIVGIALLCSPLHSQTSNLPPGVIDGSKTPELIPDSTAFRLVFLSLRVPQSPTEGDLKKQEMHFKRIGLSDVDKAAARDVLSHFHTAYHQWQTKYIQTSNPIDMTAARSEREAIVEETTASFINQLSSDGATKLAKFVQSAKVRMIVRE
;
A
#
# COMPACT_ATOMS: atom_id res chain seq x y z
N MET A 1 23.49 -70.31 18.42
CA MET A 1 23.40 -71.55 17.62
C MET A 1 21.97 -71.76 17.19
N LYS A 2 21.78 -72.00 15.88
CA LYS A 2 20.64 -72.62 15.19
C LYS A 2 19.26 -71.93 15.23
N SER A 3 18.86 -71.64 14.00
CA SER A 3 17.61 -71.11 13.47
C SER A 3 16.61 -72.20 13.08
N TYR A 4 15.41 -71.73 12.73
CA TYR A 4 14.28 -72.38 12.02
C TYR A 4 13.36 -73.23 12.92
N LEU A 5 12.03 -73.13 12.85
CA LEU A 5 11.22 -73.31 11.65
C LEU A 5 9.73 -72.87 11.84
N ARG A 6 9.29 -71.96 10.96
CA ARG A 6 8.04 -71.84 10.16
C ARG A 6 6.63 -72.12 10.71
N GLN A 7 5.73 -71.25 10.22
CA GLN A 7 4.42 -71.46 9.53
C GLN A 7 3.28 -70.65 10.20
N ALA A 8 2.33 -70.00 9.53
CA ALA A 8 2.12 -69.55 8.15
C ALA A 8 0.80 -68.73 8.11
N ILE A 9 0.63 -67.91 7.05
CA ILE A 9 -0.64 -67.45 6.41
C ILE A 9 -1.42 -66.33 7.12
N LEU A 10 -1.44 -65.09 6.62
CA LEU A 10 -2.20 -64.49 5.48
C LEU A 10 -3.69 -64.21 5.78
N GLY A 11 -4.11 -62.95 5.61
CA GLY A 11 -5.51 -62.50 5.60
C GLY A 11 -5.64 -61.06 6.12
N ILE A 12 -5.24 -60.03 5.37
CA ILE A 12 -6.07 -59.28 4.41
C ILE A 12 -7.23 -58.52 5.09
N THR A 13 -6.97 -57.21 5.28
CA THR A 13 -7.86 -56.07 5.00
C THR A 13 -9.13 -55.88 5.84
N GLY A 14 -9.08 -54.86 6.71
CA GLY A 14 -10.25 -54.20 7.28
C GLY A 14 -9.94 -52.73 7.56
N ILE A 15 -10.32 -51.86 6.63
CA ILE A 15 -10.19 -50.40 6.70
C ILE A 15 -11.09 -49.90 7.83
N VAL A 16 -10.53 -49.18 8.81
CA VAL A 16 -11.29 -48.24 9.63
C VAL A 16 -10.65 -46.87 9.45
N GLY A 17 -11.31 -46.06 8.64
CA GLY A 17 -10.93 -44.69 8.37
C GLY A 17 -11.00 -43.86 9.64
N ILE A 18 -9.89 -43.22 9.99
CA ILE A 18 -9.91 -42.09 10.90
C ILE A 18 -10.13 -40.87 10.03
N ALA A 19 -11.35 -40.32 10.15
CA ALA A 19 -11.75 -39.08 9.54
C ALA A 19 -10.77 -37.96 9.92
N LEU A 20 -9.93 -37.55 8.97
CA LEU A 20 -9.34 -36.22 8.99
C LEU A 20 -10.51 -35.24 8.89
N LEU A 21 -10.88 -34.64 10.02
CA LEU A 21 -11.72 -33.47 10.06
C LEU A 21 -11.01 -32.37 9.27
N CYS A 22 -11.29 -32.29 7.97
CA CYS A 22 -11.16 -31.06 7.21
C CYS A 22 -12.09 -30.05 7.87
N SER A 23 -11.56 -29.33 8.86
CA SER A 23 -12.16 -28.06 9.25
C SER A 23 -12.21 -27.22 7.97
N PRO A 24 -13.40 -26.75 7.52
CA PRO A 24 -13.43 -25.75 6.48
C PRO A 24 -12.63 -24.57 7.01
N LEU A 25 -11.55 -24.22 6.30
CA LEU A 25 -10.97 -22.90 6.42
C LEU A 25 -12.15 -21.94 6.31
N HIS A 26 -12.53 -21.32 7.42
CA HIS A 26 -13.40 -20.16 7.40
C HIS A 26 -12.64 -19.15 6.55
N SER A 27 -12.98 -19.08 5.27
CA SER A 27 -12.76 -17.89 4.47
C SER A 27 -13.36 -16.77 5.28
N GLN A 28 -12.51 -15.98 5.94
CA GLN A 28 -12.91 -14.69 6.47
C GLN A 28 -13.34 -13.89 5.25
N THR A 29 -14.63 -13.96 4.91
CA THR A 29 -15.26 -13.03 3.99
C THR A 29 -14.94 -11.65 4.53
N SER A 30 -14.05 -10.92 3.85
CA SER A 30 -13.81 -9.54 4.21
C SER A 30 -15.16 -8.82 4.08
N ASN A 31 -15.57 -8.07 5.11
CA ASN A 31 -16.78 -7.25 5.07
C ASN A 31 -16.63 -6.04 4.11
N LEU A 32 -15.67 -6.09 3.18
CA LEU A 32 -15.36 -5.01 2.27
C LEU A 32 -16.19 -5.16 1.00
N PRO A 33 -16.64 -4.03 0.40
CA PRO A 33 -17.34 -4.07 -0.87
C PRO A 33 -16.52 -4.77 -1.97
N PRO A 34 -17.17 -5.37 -2.99
CA PRO A 34 -16.48 -5.89 -4.15
C PRO A 34 -15.57 -4.85 -4.81
N GLY A 35 -14.37 -5.26 -5.24
CA GLY A 35 -13.38 -4.38 -5.87
C GLY A 35 -12.56 -3.54 -4.88
N VAL A 36 -12.63 -3.84 -3.58
CA VAL A 36 -11.78 -3.22 -2.56
C VAL A 36 -10.62 -4.14 -2.20
N ILE A 37 -9.41 -3.60 -2.19
CA ILE A 37 -8.18 -4.27 -1.79
C ILE A 37 -7.88 -3.91 -0.33
N ASP A 38 -7.74 -4.93 0.52
CA ASP A 38 -7.28 -4.79 1.90
C ASP A 38 -5.77 -5.01 1.98
N GLY A 39 -5.02 -3.93 2.14
CA GLY A 39 -3.58 -3.99 2.24
C GLY A 39 -3.09 -4.79 3.45
N SER A 40 -3.89 -4.94 4.52
CA SER A 40 -3.51 -5.77 5.67
C SER A 40 -3.47 -7.27 5.36
N LYS A 41 -4.11 -7.69 4.25
CA LYS A 41 -4.17 -9.07 3.77
C LYS A 41 -3.32 -9.30 2.54
N THR A 42 -3.40 -8.40 1.57
CA THR A 42 -2.74 -8.51 0.26
C THR A 42 -2.10 -7.18 -0.14
N PRO A 43 -1.07 -6.71 0.60
CA PRO A 43 -0.42 -5.42 0.33
C PRO A 43 0.19 -5.34 -1.08
N GLU A 44 0.66 -6.46 -1.62
CA GLU A 44 1.24 -6.57 -2.97
C GLU A 44 0.24 -6.25 -4.09
N LEU A 45 -1.07 -6.36 -3.84
CA LEU A 45 -2.10 -5.99 -4.81
C LEU A 45 -2.32 -4.47 -4.93
N ILE A 46 -1.80 -3.67 -3.99
CA ILE A 46 -1.89 -2.22 -4.07
C ILE A 46 -0.81 -1.71 -5.03
N PRO A 47 -1.17 -1.04 -6.15
CA PRO A 47 -0.18 -0.47 -7.06
C PRO A 47 0.71 0.54 -6.35
N ASP A 48 2.00 0.59 -6.71
CA ASP A 48 2.95 1.54 -6.13
C ASP A 48 2.50 2.98 -6.33
N SER A 49 1.99 3.33 -7.51
CA SER A 49 1.43 4.66 -7.80
C SER A 49 0.31 5.02 -6.83
N THR A 50 -0.59 4.09 -6.50
CA THR A 50 -1.64 4.33 -5.50
C THR A 50 -1.08 4.47 -4.09
N ALA A 51 -0.09 3.67 -3.71
CA ALA A 51 0.55 3.78 -2.41
C ALA A 51 1.27 5.13 -2.24
N PHE A 52 2.06 5.55 -3.23
CA PHE A 52 2.71 6.85 -3.26
C PHE A 52 1.70 7.99 -3.19
N ARG A 53 0.63 7.94 -4.02
CA ARG A 53 -0.44 8.94 -3.99
C ARG A 53 -1.02 9.12 -2.58
N LEU A 54 -1.40 8.03 -1.93
CA LEU A 54 -1.98 8.09 -0.58
C LEU A 54 -0.98 8.61 0.45
N VAL A 55 0.29 8.23 0.33
CA VAL A 55 1.35 8.77 1.20
C VAL A 55 1.54 10.27 0.96
N PHE A 56 1.67 10.74 -0.28
CA PHE A 56 1.81 12.17 -0.58
C PHE A 56 0.61 12.99 -0.08
N LEU A 57 -0.61 12.46 -0.23
CA LEU A 57 -1.81 13.07 0.33
C LEU A 57 -1.79 13.16 1.87
N SER A 58 -1.13 12.21 2.55
CA SER A 58 -0.97 12.24 4.02
C SER A 58 0.17 13.16 4.49
N LEU A 59 1.17 13.41 3.64
CA LEU A 59 2.35 14.23 3.95
C LEU A 59 2.18 15.70 3.57
N ARG A 60 1.29 16.01 2.62
CA ARG A 60 1.05 17.40 2.21
C ARG A 60 0.39 18.21 3.31
N VAL A 61 0.64 19.51 3.29
CA VAL A 61 -0.06 20.50 4.12
C VAL A 61 -0.93 21.37 3.21
N PRO A 62 -2.01 21.99 3.73
CA PRO A 62 -2.80 22.93 2.93
C PRO A 62 -1.99 24.19 2.59
N GLN A 63 -2.42 24.94 1.56
CA GLN A 63 -1.76 26.17 1.09
C GLN A 63 -1.51 27.22 2.20
N SER A 64 -2.43 27.31 3.17
CA SER A 64 -2.29 28.15 4.36
C SER A 64 -2.24 27.24 5.59
N PRO A 65 -1.08 26.63 5.90
CA PRO A 65 -0.97 25.63 6.95
C PRO A 65 -1.07 26.25 8.34
N THR A 66 -1.79 25.58 9.24
CA THR A 66 -1.73 25.90 10.67
C THR A 66 -0.44 25.36 11.29
N GLU A 67 -0.06 25.84 12.48
CA GLU A 67 1.05 25.25 13.23
C GLU A 67 0.84 23.74 13.49
N GLY A 68 -0.42 23.34 13.71
CA GLY A 68 -0.79 21.94 13.87
C GLY A 68 -0.50 21.09 12.62
N ASP A 69 -0.71 21.64 11.43
CA ASP A 69 -0.43 20.95 10.16
C ASP A 69 1.08 20.78 9.94
N LEU A 70 1.85 21.85 10.19
CA LEU A 70 3.31 21.82 10.10
C LEU A 70 3.90 20.82 11.10
N LYS A 71 3.37 20.78 12.33
CA LYS A 71 3.79 19.81 13.35
C LYS A 71 3.48 18.37 12.94
N LYS A 72 2.29 18.11 12.36
CA LYS A 72 1.94 16.78 11.84
C LYS A 72 2.90 16.36 10.72
N GLN A 73 3.17 17.24 9.76
CA GLN A 73 4.11 16.96 8.69
C GLN A 73 5.52 16.67 9.22
N GLU A 74 6.01 17.47 10.18
CA GLU A 74 7.32 17.22 10.81
C GLU A 74 7.36 15.86 11.54
N MET A 75 6.28 15.46 12.22
CA MET A 75 6.19 14.13 12.84
C MET A 75 6.27 13.01 11.80
N HIS A 76 5.61 13.18 10.65
CA HIS A 76 5.71 12.22 9.56
C HIS A 76 7.13 12.12 9.01
N PHE A 77 7.80 13.25 8.74
CA PHE A 77 9.18 13.23 8.27
C PHE A 77 10.16 12.60 9.27
N LYS A 78 9.97 12.88 10.57
CA LYS A 78 10.73 12.20 11.64
C LYS A 78 10.51 10.69 11.62
N ARG A 79 9.27 10.24 11.41
CA ARG A 79 8.95 8.81 11.31
C ARG A 79 9.57 8.15 10.06
N ILE A 80 9.67 8.88 8.95
CA ILE A 80 10.39 8.42 7.74
C ILE A 80 11.91 8.39 8.00
N GLY A 81 12.41 9.25 8.89
CA GLY A 81 13.83 9.37 9.21
C GLY A 81 14.59 10.25 8.23
N LEU A 82 13.92 11.24 7.63
CA LEU A 82 14.54 12.21 6.72
C LEU A 82 15.50 13.14 7.47
N SER A 83 16.61 13.47 6.83
CA SER A 83 17.53 14.52 7.29
C SER A 83 16.88 15.91 7.18
N ASP A 84 17.39 16.93 7.86
CA ASP A 84 16.80 18.27 7.75
C ASP A 84 16.89 18.87 6.35
N VAL A 85 17.94 18.52 5.59
CA VAL A 85 18.08 18.88 4.16
C VAL A 85 17.00 18.18 3.34
N ASP A 86 16.81 16.87 3.50
CA ASP A 86 15.79 16.11 2.78
C ASP A 86 14.36 16.55 3.16
N LYS A 87 14.14 16.96 4.41
CA LYS A 87 12.86 17.53 4.84
C LYS A 87 12.54 18.83 4.13
N ALA A 88 13.52 19.72 3.96
CA ALA A 88 13.33 20.97 3.23
C ALA A 88 12.97 20.68 1.76
N ALA A 89 13.71 19.79 1.10
CA ALA A 89 13.40 19.34 -0.27
C ALA A 89 12.01 18.69 -0.37
N ALA A 90 11.68 17.78 0.55
CA ALA A 90 10.38 17.10 0.58
C ALA A 90 9.21 18.08 0.73
N ARG A 91 9.36 19.17 1.50
CA ARG A 91 8.33 20.21 1.62
C ARG A 91 8.06 20.90 0.30
N ASP A 92 9.12 21.24 -0.44
CA ASP A 92 9.01 21.89 -1.74
C ASP A 92 8.30 20.97 -2.76
N VAL A 93 8.73 19.71 -2.85
CA VAL A 93 8.08 18.71 -3.72
C VAL A 93 6.60 18.52 -3.35
N LEU A 94 6.27 18.44 -2.06
CA LEU A 94 4.88 18.27 -1.60
C LEU A 94 4.01 19.51 -1.82
N SER A 95 4.60 20.71 -1.84
CA SER A 95 3.90 21.96 -2.18
C SER A 95 3.45 21.95 -3.65
N HIS A 96 4.35 21.55 -4.56
CA HIS A 96 4.05 21.37 -5.97
C HIS A 96 2.98 20.29 -6.19
N PHE A 97 3.12 19.13 -5.55
CA PHE A 97 2.11 18.07 -5.58
C PHE A 97 0.75 18.56 -5.07
N HIS A 98 0.71 19.31 -3.96
CA HIS A 98 -0.54 19.86 -3.43
C HIS A 98 -1.25 20.73 -4.47
N THR A 99 -0.51 21.62 -5.13
CA THR A 99 -1.03 22.52 -6.16
C THR A 99 -1.57 21.75 -7.36
N ALA A 100 -0.78 20.85 -7.94
CA ALA A 100 -1.18 20.05 -9.10
C ALA A 100 -2.39 19.15 -8.79
N TYR A 101 -2.37 18.48 -7.63
CA TYR A 101 -3.47 17.62 -7.22
C TYR A 101 -4.76 18.41 -6.94
N HIS A 102 -4.64 19.61 -6.34
CA HIS A 102 -5.79 20.49 -6.13
C HIS A 102 -6.39 20.92 -7.48
N GLN A 103 -5.57 21.33 -8.45
CA GLN A 103 -6.04 21.68 -9.79
C GLN A 103 -6.76 20.50 -10.47
N TRP A 104 -6.21 19.29 -10.36
CA TRP A 104 -6.86 18.07 -10.83
C TRP A 104 -8.21 17.84 -10.15
N GLN A 105 -8.29 18.00 -8.81
CA GLN A 105 -9.56 17.88 -8.08
C GLN A 105 -10.58 18.93 -8.54
N THR A 106 -10.16 20.18 -8.72
CA THR A 106 -11.03 21.24 -9.22
C THR A 106 -11.56 20.92 -10.61
N LYS A 107 -10.70 20.45 -11.52
CA LYS A 107 -11.06 20.10 -12.90
C LYS A 107 -12.07 18.95 -12.96
N TYR A 108 -11.83 17.87 -12.24
CA TYR A 108 -12.60 16.62 -12.42
C TYR A 108 -13.61 16.30 -11.33
N ILE A 109 -13.44 16.79 -10.10
CA ILE A 109 -14.29 16.39 -8.96
C ILE A 109 -15.24 17.51 -8.53
N GLN A 110 -14.80 18.77 -8.67
CA GLN A 110 -15.56 19.93 -8.19
C GLN A 110 -16.41 20.60 -9.29
N THR A 111 -16.40 20.07 -10.52
CA THR A 111 -17.27 20.55 -11.60
C THR A 111 -18.53 19.69 -11.73
N SER A 112 -19.65 20.30 -12.12
CA SER A 112 -20.93 19.60 -12.37
C SER A 112 -20.99 18.93 -13.76
N ASN A 113 -19.85 18.78 -14.45
CA ASN A 113 -19.79 18.24 -15.80
C ASN A 113 -19.65 16.71 -15.77
N PRO A 114 -20.09 16.00 -16.82
CA PRO A 114 -19.76 14.60 -17.00
C PRO A 114 -18.23 14.41 -16.92
N ILE A 115 -17.80 13.55 -16.01
CA ILE A 115 -16.37 13.30 -15.76
C ILE A 115 -15.89 12.26 -16.77
N ASP A 116 -14.93 12.64 -17.60
CA ASP A 116 -14.11 11.66 -18.32
C ASP A 116 -13.19 10.96 -17.30
N MET A 117 -13.66 9.82 -16.80
CA MET A 117 -12.96 9.04 -15.77
C MET A 117 -11.60 8.52 -16.25
N THR A 118 -11.46 8.27 -17.55
CA THR A 118 -10.21 7.79 -18.15
C THR A 118 -9.17 8.89 -18.15
N ALA A 119 -9.53 10.09 -18.63
CA ALA A 119 -8.66 11.25 -18.60
C ALA A 119 -8.32 11.65 -17.14
N ALA A 120 -9.33 11.66 -16.25
CA ALA A 120 -9.11 11.96 -14.84
C ALA A 120 -8.13 11.00 -14.17
N ARG A 121 -8.23 9.70 -14.45
CA ARG A 121 -7.29 8.69 -13.93
C ARG A 121 -5.88 8.92 -14.48
N SER A 122 -5.75 9.09 -15.79
CA SER A 122 -4.45 9.28 -16.44
C SER A 122 -3.72 10.51 -15.93
N GLU A 123 -4.40 11.66 -15.80
CA GLU A 123 -3.78 12.88 -15.28
C GLU A 123 -3.37 12.75 -13.81
N ARG A 124 -4.18 12.06 -13.00
CA ARG A 124 -3.84 11.80 -11.60
C ARG A 124 -2.60 10.93 -11.47
N GLU A 125 -2.47 9.89 -12.30
CA GLU A 125 -1.32 9.00 -12.33
C GLU A 125 -0.06 9.76 -12.76
N ALA A 126 -0.15 10.62 -13.78
CA ALA A 126 0.95 11.47 -14.22
C ALA A 126 1.46 12.41 -13.11
N ILE A 127 0.57 13.05 -12.36
CA ILE A 127 0.94 13.91 -11.21
C ILE A 127 1.75 13.12 -10.17
N VAL A 128 1.35 11.87 -9.89
CA VAL A 128 2.03 11.03 -8.90
C VAL A 128 3.39 10.57 -9.41
N GLU A 129 3.50 10.20 -10.68
CA GLU A 129 4.76 9.82 -11.32
C GLU A 129 5.76 10.98 -11.31
N GLU A 130 5.35 12.17 -11.73
CA GLU A 130 6.18 13.38 -11.73
C GLU A 130 6.64 13.75 -10.30
N THR A 131 5.74 13.63 -9.33
CA THR A 131 6.08 13.87 -7.91
C THR A 131 7.10 12.85 -7.41
N THR A 132 6.94 11.58 -7.78
CA THR A 132 7.88 10.51 -7.41
C THR A 132 9.26 10.76 -8.03
N ALA A 133 9.31 11.13 -9.30
CA ALA A 133 10.56 11.51 -9.98
C ALA A 133 11.22 12.72 -9.30
N SER A 134 10.44 13.72 -8.91
CA SER A 134 10.94 14.89 -8.17
C SER A 134 11.54 14.50 -6.82
N PHE A 135 10.90 13.58 -6.08
CA PHE A 135 11.48 13.03 -4.84
C PHE A 135 12.82 12.33 -5.09
N ILE A 136 12.91 11.49 -6.13
CA ILE A 136 14.15 10.77 -6.47
C ILE A 136 15.28 11.74 -6.82
N ASN A 137 14.97 12.85 -7.49
CA ASN A 137 15.96 13.82 -7.95
C ASN A 137 16.38 14.83 -6.88
N GLN A 138 15.50 15.17 -5.95
CA GLN A 138 15.75 16.24 -4.97
C GLN A 138 16.20 15.73 -3.60
N LEU A 139 15.83 14.51 -3.22
CA LEU A 139 16.31 13.94 -1.96
C LEU A 139 17.68 13.32 -2.17
N SER A 140 18.43 13.22 -1.08
CA SER A 140 19.57 12.32 -1.03
C SER A 140 19.15 10.88 -1.34
N SER A 141 20.10 10.06 -1.80
CA SER A 141 19.84 8.63 -2.06
C SER A 141 19.30 7.88 -0.83
N ASP A 142 19.79 8.24 0.37
CA ASP A 142 19.28 7.70 1.63
C ASP A 142 17.85 8.17 1.93
N GLY A 143 17.57 9.47 1.76
CA GLY A 143 16.23 10.04 1.92
C GLY A 143 15.19 9.40 0.98
N ALA A 144 15.53 9.25 -0.30
CA ALA A 144 14.68 8.59 -1.29
C ALA A 144 14.43 7.11 -0.93
N THR A 145 15.47 6.40 -0.49
CA THR A 145 15.35 5.00 -0.03
C THR A 145 14.44 4.87 1.18
N LYS A 146 14.58 5.77 2.17
CA LYS A 146 13.72 5.79 3.37
C LYS A 146 12.27 6.09 3.03
N LEU A 147 12.02 7.04 2.14
CA LEU A 147 10.67 7.34 1.65
C LEU A 147 10.05 6.12 0.95
N ALA A 148 10.77 5.49 0.02
CA ALA A 148 10.28 4.30 -0.68
C ALA A 148 9.94 3.15 0.29
N LYS A 149 10.83 2.89 1.27
CA LYS A 149 10.57 1.91 2.34
C LYS A 149 9.33 2.27 3.17
N PHE A 150 9.18 3.56 3.52
CA PHE A 150 8.01 4.03 4.24
C PHE A 150 6.72 3.78 3.45
N VAL A 151 6.71 4.07 2.15
CA VAL A 151 5.57 3.85 1.25
C VAL A 151 5.20 2.38 1.18
N GLN A 152 6.17 1.49 0.97
CA GLN A 152 5.91 0.05 0.96
C GLN A 152 5.36 -0.44 2.31
N SER A 153 5.93 0.04 3.43
CA SER A 153 5.42 -0.27 4.77
C SER A 153 4.03 0.32 5.06
N ALA A 154 3.57 1.28 4.27
CA ALA A 154 2.27 1.91 4.42
C ALA A 154 1.16 1.11 3.75
N LYS A 155 1.48 0.31 2.71
CA LYS A 155 0.51 -0.54 2.00
C LYS A 155 -0.31 -1.43 2.95
N VAL A 156 0.31 -1.99 3.98
CA VAL A 156 -0.38 -2.84 4.96
C VAL A 156 -1.48 -2.14 5.79
N ARG A 157 -1.57 -0.81 5.70
CA ARG A 157 -2.58 0.02 6.39
C ARG A 157 -3.58 0.67 5.43
N MET A 158 -3.51 0.34 4.15
CA MET A 158 -4.34 0.95 3.12
C MET A 158 -5.54 0.06 2.79
N ILE A 159 -6.69 0.71 2.60
CA ILE A 159 -7.87 0.12 1.99
C ILE A 159 -8.12 0.92 0.72
N VAL A 160 -8.05 0.27 -0.44
CA VAL A 160 -8.12 0.97 -1.73
C VAL A 160 -9.21 0.40 -2.61
N ARG A 161 -9.85 1.29 -3.36
CA ARG A 161 -10.75 0.95 -4.46
C ARG A 161 -10.15 1.54 -5.72
N GLU A 162 -9.78 0.68 -6.65
CA GLU A 162 -9.28 1.06 -7.98
C GLU A 162 -10.42 1.20 -8.98
#